data_AF-A0A520M804-F1
#
_entry.id   AF-A0A520M804-F1
#
_cell.length_a   1.000
_cell.length_b   1.000
_cell.length_c   1.000
_cell.angle_alpha   90.00
_cell.angle_beta   90.00
_cell.angle_gamma   90.00
#
_symmetry.space_group_name_H-M   'P 1'
#
loop_
_entity.id
_entity.type
_entity.pdbx_description
1 polymer ?
#
loop_
_entity_poly.entity_id
_entity_poly.type
_entity_poly.pdbx_seq_one_letter_code
_entity_poly.pdbx_strand_id
1 'polypeptide(L)'
;MKKIWSRLEGEFTSKAGAILESLNPGADEAEVEALEEFIGQELPTDYRDFVVTHNGQSQESNPGFFDMFSLMPLDLVQESWEELEGLRDDAGEDETCPGDWLPFAEDGSGDMLCVELESGSISKYVSNDENEEIADSFESWLADIHATVKNGEYNFDPASGFGIEPKGPEDHDEEDDHGVSEDDEGAVMDSDDDDGETAMTYNFTAKMIELFEDEEKVGSVPWGDIVRVRVSSYAGDPLISLNLPDGSDHEEIEIPTSIANSNKLFKYLGKLKGWDKDAFKEALANTEKEGEIIVWG
;
A
#
# COMPACT_ATOMS: atom_id res chain seq x y z
N MET A 1 3.80 9.26 24.89
CA MET A 1 4.46 9.18 23.56
C MET A 1 5.90 8.61 23.50
N LYS A 2 6.99 9.33 23.81
CA LYS A 2 8.39 8.86 23.58
C LYS A 2 8.72 7.44 24.09
N LYS A 3 8.13 7.06 25.23
CA LYS A 3 8.31 5.73 25.83
C LYS A 3 7.61 4.62 25.05
N ILE A 4 6.45 4.87 24.44
CA ILE A 4 5.75 3.85 23.64
C ILE A 4 6.46 3.66 22.30
N TRP A 5 6.91 4.74 21.65
CA TRP A 5 7.76 4.69 20.47
C TRP A 5 9.02 3.87 20.70
N SER A 6 9.79 4.16 21.74
CA SER A 6 11.00 3.39 22.06
C SER A 6 10.76 1.89 22.26
N ARG A 7 9.58 1.49 22.72
CA ARG A 7 9.22 0.07 22.81
C ARG A 7 8.88 -0.50 21.44
N LEU A 8 8.08 0.23 20.66
CA LEU A 8 7.67 -0.17 19.32
C LEU A 8 8.86 -0.29 18.35
N GLU A 9 9.79 0.68 18.36
CA GLU A 9 11.07 0.61 17.62
C GLU A 9 11.87 -0.65 18.00
N GLY A 10 11.88 -1.00 19.29
CA GLY A 10 12.53 -2.21 19.79
C GLY A 10 11.89 -3.49 19.24
N GLU A 11 10.56 -3.54 19.16
CA GLU A 11 9.86 -4.65 18.53
C GLU A 11 10.14 -4.70 17.02
N PHE A 12 10.00 -3.57 16.30
CA PHE A 12 10.24 -3.48 14.87
C PHE A 12 11.66 -3.86 14.46
N THR A 13 12.68 -3.50 15.25
CA THR A 13 14.07 -3.92 15.02
C THR A 13 14.20 -5.44 14.84
N SER A 14 13.37 -6.22 15.53
CA SER A 14 13.42 -7.69 15.50
C SER A 14 12.43 -8.34 14.53
N LYS A 15 11.33 -7.65 14.23
CA LYS A 15 10.12 -8.24 13.64
C LYS A 15 9.67 -7.61 12.34
N ALA A 16 9.96 -6.33 12.15
CA ALA A 16 9.50 -5.53 11.01
C ALA A 16 10.50 -4.40 10.70
N GLY A 17 11.75 -4.78 10.42
CA GLY A 17 12.85 -3.84 10.20
C GLY A 17 12.59 -2.86 9.07
N ALA A 18 11.90 -3.30 8.00
CA ALA A 18 11.55 -2.45 6.86
C ALA A 18 10.64 -1.27 7.25
N ILE A 19 9.69 -1.46 8.19
CA ILE A 19 8.86 -0.36 8.71
C ILE A 19 9.75 0.65 9.45
N LEU A 20 10.64 0.18 10.32
CA LEU A 20 11.55 1.06 11.06
C LEU A 20 12.47 1.87 10.12
N GLU A 21 12.98 1.24 9.05
CA GLU A 21 13.81 1.90 8.05
C GLU A 21 13.05 2.94 7.23
N SER A 22 11.73 2.78 7.10
CA SER A 22 10.88 3.71 6.37
C SER A 22 10.50 4.97 7.15
N LEU A 23 10.62 4.96 8.49
CA LEU A 23 10.24 6.07 9.35
C LEU A 23 11.22 7.24 9.19
N ASN A 24 10.67 8.42 8.94
CA ASN A 24 11.47 9.63 8.87
C ASN A 24 11.97 10.03 10.27
N PRO A 25 13.06 10.82 10.35
CA PRO A 25 13.37 11.57 11.56
C PRO A 25 12.18 12.42 12.01
N GLY A 26 12.08 12.67 13.31
CA GLY A 26 11.04 13.54 13.87
C GLY A 26 11.06 14.95 13.28
N ALA A 27 9.87 15.52 13.13
CA ALA A 27 9.67 16.89 12.69
C ALA A 27 10.29 17.87 13.68
N ASP A 28 10.84 18.97 13.17
CA ASP A 28 11.28 20.05 14.02
C ASP A 28 10.10 20.92 14.49
N GLU A 29 10.34 21.69 15.54
CA GLU A 29 9.31 22.54 16.14
C GLU A 29 8.77 23.61 15.16
N ALA A 30 9.59 24.05 14.20
CA ALA A 30 9.18 25.05 13.23
C ALA A 30 8.27 24.45 12.13
N GLU A 31 8.51 23.19 11.73
CA GLU A 31 7.62 22.45 10.83
C GLU A 31 6.24 22.24 11.45
N VAL A 32 6.20 21.89 12.74
CA VAL A 32 4.95 21.75 13.50
C VAL A 32 4.21 23.09 13.61
N GLU A 33 4.91 24.14 14.04
CA GLU A 33 4.33 25.49 14.18
C GLU A 33 3.80 26.02 12.83
N ALA A 34 4.48 25.71 11.72
CA ALA A 34 4.03 26.09 10.39
C ALA A 34 2.74 25.39 9.99
N LEU A 35 2.60 24.09 10.31
CA LEU A 35 1.36 23.35 10.06
C LEU A 35 0.20 23.87 10.92
N GLU A 36 0.45 24.17 12.20
CA GLU A 36 -0.54 24.79 13.10
C GLU A 36 -1.01 26.16 12.58
N GLU A 37 -0.08 26.99 12.10
CA GLU A 37 -0.41 28.28 11.49
C GLU A 37 -1.22 28.11 10.19
N PHE A 38 -0.89 27.11 9.38
CA PHE A 38 -1.59 26.82 8.12
C PHE A 38 -3.03 26.36 8.36
N ILE A 39 -3.23 25.39 9.25
CA ILE A 39 -4.56 24.87 9.63
C ILE A 39 -5.36 25.91 10.41
N GLY A 40 -4.67 26.81 11.13
CA GLY A 40 -5.29 27.82 11.98
C GLY A 40 -5.74 27.29 13.34
N GLN A 41 -5.26 26.10 13.74
CA GLN A 41 -5.55 25.44 15.01
C GLN A 41 -4.30 24.74 15.56
N GLU A 42 -4.17 24.71 16.89
CA GLU A 42 -3.10 23.96 17.57
C GLU A 42 -3.33 22.44 17.41
N LEU A 43 -2.26 21.68 17.17
CA LEU A 43 -2.35 20.22 17.08
C LEU A 43 -2.59 19.62 18.47
N PRO A 44 -3.37 18.53 18.58
CA PRO A 44 -3.46 17.76 19.81
C PRO A 44 -2.07 17.39 20.33
N THR A 45 -1.84 17.54 21.64
CA THR A 45 -0.51 17.34 22.26
C THR A 45 0.09 15.97 21.93
N ASP A 46 -0.73 14.93 21.89
CA ASP A 46 -0.27 13.58 21.57
C ASP A 46 0.16 13.43 20.10
N TYR A 47 -0.55 14.09 19.16
CA TYR A 47 -0.16 14.11 17.75
C TYR A 47 1.13 14.91 17.54
N ARG A 48 1.25 16.05 18.22
CA ARG A 48 2.49 16.83 18.23
C ARG A 48 3.68 15.99 18.68
N ASP A 49 3.54 15.31 19.82
CA ASP A 49 4.57 14.41 20.36
C ASP A 49 4.87 13.23 19.43
N PHE A 50 3.89 12.78 18.64
CA PHE A 50 4.02 11.72 17.64
C PHE A 50 4.92 12.17 16.49
N VAL A 51 4.61 13.30 15.85
CA VAL A 51 5.32 13.79 14.65
C VAL A 51 6.74 14.29 14.96
N VAL A 52 6.98 14.85 16.15
CA VAL A 52 8.35 15.21 16.59
C VAL A 52 9.20 13.99 16.96
N THR A 53 8.60 12.80 17.06
CA THR A 53 9.35 11.54 17.20
C THR A 53 9.67 10.96 15.83
N HIS A 54 8.67 10.83 14.96
CA HIS A 54 8.83 10.45 13.56
C HIS A 54 7.89 11.26 12.66
N ASN A 55 8.44 11.96 11.67
CA ASN A 55 7.65 12.73 10.72
C ASN A 55 7.10 11.84 9.60
N GLY A 56 6.21 10.91 9.97
CA GLY A 56 5.65 9.93 9.04
C GLY A 56 6.68 8.97 8.45
N GLN A 57 6.32 8.34 7.33
CA GLN A 57 7.20 7.48 6.54
C GLN A 57 7.73 8.22 5.30
N SER A 58 8.84 7.75 4.73
CA SER A 58 9.34 8.27 3.46
C SER A 58 8.29 8.12 2.34
N GLN A 59 8.21 9.07 1.41
CA GLN A 59 7.16 9.07 0.36
C GLN A 59 7.26 7.89 -0.64
N GLU A 60 8.38 7.17 -0.66
CA GLU A 60 8.57 5.92 -1.42
C GLU A 60 8.50 4.68 -0.50
N SER A 61 7.96 4.84 0.72
CA SER A 61 7.92 3.77 1.71
C SER A 61 7.06 2.60 1.23
N ASN A 62 7.69 1.44 1.27
CA ASN A 62 7.05 0.13 1.25
C ASN A 62 7.83 -0.69 2.28
N PRO A 63 7.18 -1.26 3.30
CA PRO A 63 5.73 -1.35 3.52
C PRO A 63 5.09 -0.13 4.21
N GLY A 64 3.76 -0.07 4.19
CA GLY A 64 2.97 0.81 5.07
C GLY A 64 3.27 0.58 6.55
N PHE A 65 2.73 1.42 7.43
CA PHE A 65 3.00 1.35 8.86
C PHE A 65 2.12 0.30 9.55
N PHE A 66 0.81 0.37 9.31
CA PHE A 66 -0.18 -0.47 9.95
C PHE A 66 -1.32 -0.72 8.99
N ASP A 67 -1.68 -2.00 8.78
CA ASP A 67 -2.61 -2.41 7.74
C ASP A 67 -2.19 -1.81 6.36
N MET A 68 -3.12 -1.34 5.56
CA MET A 68 -2.87 -0.60 4.31
C MET A 68 -2.41 0.85 4.49
N PHE A 69 -2.35 1.38 5.71
CA PHE A 69 -2.09 2.79 5.95
C PHE A 69 -0.60 3.12 6.06
N SER A 70 -0.17 4.09 5.28
CA SER A 70 1.17 4.70 5.36
C SER A 70 1.11 6.02 6.11
N LEU A 71 2.03 6.23 7.04
CA LEU A 71 2.08 7.49 7.81
C LEU A 71 2.56 8.63 6.92
N MET A 72 1.81 9.72 6.89
CA MET A 72 2.15 10.89 6.09
C MET A 72 3.15 11.80 6.82
N PRO A 73 4.23 12.24 6.17
CA PRO A 73 5.02 13.37 6.64
C PRO A 73 4.19 14.67 6.61
N LEU A 74 4.57 15.66 7.44
CA LEU A 74 3.79 16.89 7.64
C LEU A 74 3.52 17.69 6.36
N ASP A 75 4.41 17.62 5.37
CA ASP A 75 4.19 18.25 4.06
C ASP A 75 3.00 17.59 3.33
N LEU A 76 2.92 16.26 3.32
CA LEU A 76 1.76 15.53 2.78
C LEU A 76 0.50 15.75 3.61
N VAL A 77 0.60 15.82 4.94
CA VAL A 77 -0.53 16.18 5.80
C VAL A 77 -1.11 17.54 5.41
N GLN A 78 -0.24 18.53 5.15
CA GLN A 78 -0.65 19.85 4.72
C GLN A 78 -1.32 19.83 3.34
N GLU A 79 -0.76 19.08 2.38
CA GLU A 79 -1.33 18.91 1.04
C GLU A 79 -2.72 18.24 1.11
N SER A 80 -2.86 17.16 1.86
CA SER A 80 -4.14 16.46 2.06
C SER A 80 -5.18 17.36 2.74
N TRP A 81 -4.77 18.20 3.69
CA TRP A 81 -5.66 19.19 4.30
C TRP A 81 -6.18 20.20 3.26
N GLU A 82 -5.29 20.76 2.43
CA GLU A 82 -5.68 21.72 1.37
C GLU A 82 -6.64 21.07 0.35
N GLU A 83 -6.39 19.81 -0.03
CA GLU A 83 -7.27 19.05 -0.91
C GLU A 83 -8.66 18.83 -0.28
N LEU A 84 -8.71 18.46 0.99
CA LEU A 84 -9.97 18.28 1.73
C LEU A 84 -10.75 19.59 1.88
N GLU A 85 -10.09 20.71 2.13
CA GLU A 85 -10.73 22.03 2.15
C GLU A 85 -11.33 22.37 0.78
N GLY A 86 -10.60 22.12 -0.31
CA GLY A 86 -11.11 22.30 -1.67
C GLY A 86 -12.32 21.43 -1.98
N LEU A 87 -12.29 20.16 -1.55
CA LEU A 87 -13.43 19.25 -1.71
C LEU A 87 -14.65 19.70 -0.89
N ARG A 88 -14.43 20.22 0.32
CA ARG A 88 -15.49 20.78 1.16
C ARG A 88 -16.14 22.00 0.52
N ASP A 89 -15.36 22.86 -0.11
CA ASP A 89 -15.87 24.02 -0.84
C ASP A 89 -16.73 23.62 -2.05
N ASP A 90 -16.37 22.52 -2.73
CA ASP A 90 -17.06 22.04 -3.94
C ASP A 90 -18.29 21.16 -3.66
N ALA A 91 -18.19 20.21 -2.72
CA ALA A 91 -19.21 19.19 -2.44
C ALA A 91 -19.97 19.40 -1.11
N GLY A 92 -19.40 20.18 -0.18
CA GLY A 92 -19.96 20.40 1.15
C GLY A 92 -19.47 19.40 2.20
N GLU A 93 -19.62 19.77 3.47
CA GLU A 93 -19.09 19.02 4.63
C GLU A 93 -19.77 17.65 4.84
N ASP A 94 -21.01 17.48 4.38
CA ASP A 94 -21.78 16.24 4.55
C ASP A 94 -21.35 15.11 3.59
N GLU A 95 -20.62 15.45 2.52
CA GLU A 95 -20.15 14.51 1.49
C GLU A 95 -18.62 14.31 1.52
N THR A 96 -17.95 14.84 2.54
CA THR A 96 -16.49 14.87 2.66
C THR A 96 -16.02 14.56 4.08
N CYS A 97 -14.70 14.50 4.29
CA CYS A 97 -14.12 14.36 5.62
C CYS A 97 -14.57 15.52 6.54
N PRO A 98 -14.91 15.25 7.81
CA PRO A 98 -15.21 16.32 8.77
C PRO A 98 -14.07 17.35 8.88
N GLY A 99 -14.43 18.59 9.17
CA GLY A 99 -13.54 19.75 9.01
C GLY A 99 -12.53 19.95 10.11
N ASP A 100 -12.69 19.19 11.17
CA ASP A 100 -11.79 19.11 12.31
C ASP A 100 -10.96 17.81 12.26
N TRP A 101 -11.07 17.02 11.20
CA TRP A 101 -10.36 15.75 11.05
C TRP A 101 -9.14 15.93 10.16
N LEU A 102 -7.97 16.06 10.79
CA LEU A 102 -6.69 16.22 10.11
C LEU A 102 -6.14 14.85 9.71
N PRO A 103 -6.00 14.52 8.42
CA PRO A 103 -5.45 13.24 8.00
C PRO A 103 -3.95 13.15 8.35
N PHE A 104 -3.52 12.00 8.88
CA PHE A 104 -2.11 11.72 9.20
C PHE A 104 -1.61 10.39 8.60
N ALA A 105 -2.50 9.57 8.04
CA ALA A 105 -2.15 8.38 7.27
C ALA A 105 -3.15 8.15 6.14
N GLU A 106 -2.71 7.54 5.06
CA GLU A 106 -3.54 7.20 3.90
C GLU A 106 -3.26 5.80 3.38
N ASP A 107 -4.25 5.21 2.70
CA ASP A 107 -4.14 3.91 2.03
C ASP A 107 -3.88 4.01 0.51
N GLY A 108 -3.84 5.23 -0.02
CA GLY A 108 -3.70 5.52 -1.46
C GLY A 108 -4.94 5.19 -2.31
N SER A 109 -6.05 4.81 -1.69
CA SER A 109 -7.34 4.49 -2.32
C SER A 109 -8.44 5.50 -1.98
N GLY A 110 -8.18 6.39 -1.01
CA GLY A 110 -9.06 7.48 -0.59
C GLY A 110 -9.53 7.36 0.86
N ASP A 111 -9.16 6.27 1.55
CA ASP A 111 -9.39 6.13 2.98
C ASP A 111 -8.21 6.75 3.74
N MET A 112 -8.53 7.39 4.86
CA MET A 112 -7.54 8.10 5.67
C MET A 112 -7.73 7.77 7.13
N LEU A 113 -6.63 7.76 7.88
CA LEU A 113 -6.68 7.89 9.32
C LEU A 113 -6.52 9.37 9.65
N CYS A 114 -7.47 9.89 10.42
CA CYS A 114 -7.53 11.29 10.79
C CYS A 114 -7.42 11.43 12.30
N VAL A 115 -6.72 12.47 12.74
CA VAL A 115 -6.79 12.96 14.11
C VAL A 115 -7.86 14.04 14.19
N GLU A 116 -8.75 13.89 15.14
CA GLU A 116 -9.74 14.90 15.46
C GLU A 116 -9.07 16.04 16.25
N LEU A 117 -9.03 17.23 15.68
CA LEU A 117 -8.31 18.38 16.26
C LEU A 117 -8.93 18.87 17.57
N GLU A 118 -10.23 18.62 17.82
CA GLU A 118 -10.90 19.00 19.07
C GLU A 118 -10.68 17.99 20.20
N SER A 119 -10.81 16.69 19.90
CA SER A 119 -10.80 15.62 20.91
C SER A 119 -9.41 14.99 21.08
N GLY A 120 -8.60 14.97 20.02
CA GLY A 120 -7.37 14.19 19.93
C GLY A 120 -7.61 12.71 19.66
N SER A 121 -8.86 12.28 19.45
CA SER A 121 -9.21 10.93 19.01
C SER A 121 -8.71 10.67 17.60
N ILE A 122 -8.58 9.40 17.27
CA ILE A 122 -8.18 8.91 15.97
C ILE A 122 -9.37 8.18 15.36
N SER A 123 -9.74 8.61 14.16
CA SER A 123 -10.87 8.08 13.42
C SER A 123 -10.46 7.71 12.00
N LYS A 124 -10.98 6.60 11.49
CA LYS A 124 -10.85 6.19 10.10
C LYS A 124 -11.97 6.85 9.30
N TYR A 125 -11.58 7.69 8.35
CA TYR A 125 -12.46 8.20 7.32
C TYR A 125 -12.53 7.20 6.17
N VAL A 126 -13.73 6.76 5.83
CA VAL A 126 -13.99 5.84 4.71
C VAL A 126 -14.81 6.54 3.66
N SER A 127 -14.26 6.65 2.45
CA SER A 127 -14.93 7.38 1.38
C SER A 127 -16.25 6.69 0.99
N ASN A 128 -17.38 7.38 1.22
CA ASN A 128 -18.75 6.88 0.98
C ASN A 128 -19.24 5.77 1.93
N ASP A 129 -18.65 5.62 3.11
CA ASP A 129 -19.10 4.67 4.14
C ASP A 129 -19.13 5.31 5.54
N GLU A 130 -19.50 4.53 6.56
CA GLU A 130 -19.49 4.97 7.95
C GLU A 130 -18.06 5.14 8.48
N ASN A 131 -17.78 6.31 9.07
CA ASN A 131 -16.53 6.55 9.77
C ASN A 131 -16.47 5.75 11.07
N GLU A 132 -15.27 5.30 11.44
CA GLU A 132 -15.03 4.48 12.63
C GLU A 132 -14.01 5.17 13.55
N GLU A 133 -14.36 5.40 14.81
CA GLU A 133 -13.39 5.80 15.83
C GLU A 133 -12.53 4.59 16.20
N ILE A 134 -11.22 4.69 15.98
CA ILE A 134 -10.28 3.58 16.20
C ILE A 134 -9.51 3.69 17.51
N ALA A 135 -9.36 4.91 18.06
CA ALA A 135 -8.73 5.11 19.37
C ALA A 135 -9.00 6.50 19.96
N ASP A 136 -9.10 6.58 21.29
CA ASP A 136 -9.29 7.84 22.01
C ASP A 136 -8.03 8.76 22.01
N SER A 137 -6.87 8.28 21.55
CA SER A 137 -5.61 9.03 21.49
C SER A 137 -4.52 8.28 20.70
N PHE A 138 -3.49 9.00 20.22
CA PHE A 138 -2.29 8.38 19.64
C PHE A 138 -1.56 7.45 20.61
N GLU A 139 -1.54 7.77 21.91
CA GLU A 139 -0.88 6.90 22.89
C GLU A 139 -1.61 5.55 23.02
N SER A 140 -2.95 5.54 22.97
CA SER A 140 -3.73 4.30 22.96
C SER A 140 -3.53 3.54 21.66
N TRP A 141 -3.64 4.21 20.52
CA TRP A 141 -3.46 3.59 19.21
C TRP A 141 -2.10 2.92 19.05
N LEU A 142 -1.01 3.61 19.41
CA LEU A 142 0.33 3.00 19.40
C LEU A 142 0.51 1.89 20.43
N ALA A 143 -0.21 1.96 21.56
CA ALA A 143 -0.18 0.89 22.56
C ALA A 143 -0.81 -0.41 22.02
N ASP A 144 -1.90 -0.29 21.27
CA ASP A 144 -2.57 -1.41 20.62
C ASP A 144 -1.69 -2.03 19.52
N ILE A 145 -1.09 -1.21 18.65
CA ILE A 145 -0.11 -1.67 17.65
C ILE A 145 1.06 -2.40 18.34
N HIS A 146 1.63 -1.80 19.38
CA HIS A 146 2.71 -2.42 20.13
C HIS A 146 2.28 -3.74 20.78
N ALA A 147 1.06 -3.86 21.30
CA ALA A 147 0.54 -5.10 21.85
C ALA A 147 0.44 -6.20 20.78
N THR A 148 -0.15 -5.87 19.63
CA THR A 148 -0.26 -6.75 18.45
C THR A 148 1.11 -7.27 17.99
N VAL A 149 2.07 -6.37 17.78
CA VAL A 149 3.42 -6.73 17.36
C VAL A 149 4.12 -7.56 18.43
N LYS A 150 3.99 -7.19 19.70
CA LYS A 150 4.62 -7.90 20.82
C LYS A 150 4.10 -9.33 20.93
N ASN A 151 2.79 -9.54 20.79
CA ASN A 151 2.13 -10.84 20.92
C ASN A 151 2.35 -11.74 19.68
N GLY A 152 2.73 -11.17 18.53
CA GLY A 152 2.85 -11.94 17.28
C GLY A 152 1.49 -12.20 16.61
N GLU A 153 0.47 -11.44 17.00
CA GLU A 153 -0.91 -11.52 16.50
C GLU A 153 -1.06 -10.71 15.20
N TYR A 154 -0.10 -10.85 14.29
CA TYR A 154 -0.10 -10.11 13.03
C TYR A 154 0.51 -10.92 11.89
N ASN A 155 0.18 -10.50 10.67
CA ASN A 155 0.87 -10.88 9.45
C ASN A 155 1.71 -9.68 8.98
N PHE A 156 2.90 -9.96 8.44
CA PHE A 156 3.76 -8.94 7.89
C PHE A 156 4.62 -9.55 6.80
N ASP A 157 4.45 -9.05 5.59
CA ASP A 157 5.31 -9.34 4.45
C ASP A 157 5.76 -8.01 3.84
N PRO A 158 7.04 -7.61 3.97
CA PRO A 158 7.51 -6.35 3.43
C PRO A 158 7.41 -6.26 1.89
N ALA A 159 7.24 -7.39 1.19
CA ALA A 159 7.03 -7.39 -0.26
C ALA A 159 5.59 -7.07 -0.65
N SER A 160 4.63 -7.20 0.28
CA SER A 160 3.19 -7.05 -0.03
C SER A 160 2.75 -5.60 -0.21
N GLY A 161 3.50 -4.62 0.30
CA GLY A 161 3.01 -3.24 0.41
C GLY A 161 2.40 -2.92 1.77
N PHE A 162 1.88 -3.92 2.48
CA PHE A 162 1.11 -3.74 3.71
C PHE A 162 2.01 -3.66 4.94
N GLY A 163 1.60 -2.84 5.89
CA GLY A 163 2.22 -2.74 7.21
C GLY A 163 1.89 -3.92 8.11
N ILE A 164 1.91 -3.68 9.41
CA ILE A 164 1.49 -4.71 10.38
C ILE A 164 -0.02 -4.94 10.24
N GLU A 165 -0.41 -6.12 9.78
CA GLU A 165 -1.82 -6.52 9.66
C GLU A 165 -2.22 -7.36 10.88
N PRO A 166 -3.06 -6.86 11.81
CA PRO A 166 -3.53 -7.65 12.94
C PRO A 166 -4.27 -8.90 12.44
N LYS A 167 -3.99 -10.04 13.05
CA LYS A 167 -4.83 -11.21 12.89
C LYS A 167 -6.18 -10.87 13.51
N GLY A 168 -7.24 -10.95 12.70
CA GLY A 168 -8.61 -10.78 13.20
C GLY A 168 -8.89 -11.70 14.40
N PRO A 169 -9.97 -11.46 15.16
CA PRO A 169 -10.34 -12.37 16.24
C PRO A 169 -10.39 -13.79 15.69
N GLU A 170 -9.60 -14.68 16.29
CA GLU A 170 -9.46 -16.07 15.85
C GLU A 170 -10.84 -16.67 15.59
N ASP A 171 -11.14 -17.00 14.32
CA ASP A 171 -11.94 -18.17 14.06
C ASP A 171 -11.16 -19.31 14.72
N HIS A 172 -11.73 -19.87 15.79
CA HIS A 172 -11.27 -21.11 16.37
C HIS A 172 -11.28 -22.17 15.26
N ASP A 173 -10.16 -22.32 14.55
CA ASP A 173 -9.89 -23.55 13.82
C ASP A 173 -9.71 -24.62 14.89
N GLU A 174 -10.78 -25.40 15.08
CA GLU A 174 -10.73 -26.64 15.82
C GLU A 174 -9.52 -27.44 15.33
N GLU A 175 -8.70 -27.92 16.27
CA GLU A 175 -7.69 -28.93 16.00
C GLU A 175 -8.39 -30.15 15.38
N ASP A 176 -8.46 -30.22 14.05
CA ASP A 176 -8.83 -31.45 13.35
C ASP A 176 -7.61 -32.39 13.37
N ASP A 177 -7.59 -33.17 14.45
CA ASP A 177 -6.95 -34.47 14.58
C ASP A 177 -7.29 -35.35 13.37
N HIS A 178 -6.42 -35.38 12.36
CA HIS A 178 -6.29 -36.52 11.46
C HIS A 178 -4.82 -36.93 11.33
N GLY A 179 -4.48 -37.94 12.12
CA GLY A 179 -3.20 -38.63 12.11
C GLY A 179 -2.82 -39.25 10.76
N VAL A 180 -1.53 -39.07 10.46
CA VAL A 180 -0.58 -39.96 9.79
C VAL A 180 -1.14 -40.98 8.78
N SER A 181 -0.70 -40.83 7.52
CA SER A 181 -0.09 -41.94 6.80
C SER A 181 1.21 -41.48 6.15
N GLU A 182 2.30 -42.12 6.57
CA GLU A 182 3.60 -42.16 5.88
C GLU A 182 3.49 -42.97 4.56
N ASP A 183 4.59 -42.94 3.80
CA ASP A 183 4.85 -43.49 2.45
C ASP A 183 4.63 -42.42 1.36
N ASP A 184 5.59 -42.01 0.52
CA ASP A 184 6.79 -42.71 0.10
C ASP A 184 7.76 -41.76 -0.63
N GLU A 185 9.04 -42.09 -0.49
CA GLU A 185 10.23 -41.84 -1.32
C GLU A 185 10.62 -40.43 -1.83
N GLY A 186 11.88 -40.11 -1.57
CA GLY A 186 12.52 -38.87 -1.98
C GLY A 186 12.71 -38.71 -3.48
N ALA A 187 12.67 -37.46 -3.90
CA ALA A 187 13.47 -36.96 -5.00
C ALA A 187 14.38 -35.88 -4.43
N VAL A 188 15.64 -36.25 -4.17
CA VAL A 188 16.73 -35.28 -4.27
C VAL A 188 16.83 -35.00 -5.77
N MET A 189 16.28 -33.87 -6.22
CA MET A 189 16.67 -33.31 -7.52
C MET A 189 17.62 -32.16 -7.22
N ASP A 190 18.91 -32.47 -7.37
CA ASP A 190 19.86 -31.50 -7.88
C ASP A 190 19.29 -30.96 -9.19
N SER A 191 18.78 -29.73 -9.17
CA SER A 191 18.84 -28.87 -10.33
C SER A 191 20.06 -27.96 -10.13
N ASP A 192 21.23 -28.54 -10.39
CA ASP A 192 22.30 -27.81 -11.07
C ASP A 192 21.73 -27.42 -12.46
N ASP A 193 20.89 -26.39 -12.49
CA ASP A 193 20.60 -25.61 -13.69
C ASP A 193 20.82 -24.15 -13.29
N ASP A 194 22.10 -23.78 -13.38
CA ASP A 194 22.58 -22.42 -13.61
C ASP A 194 22.07 -21.97 -14.99
N ASP A 195 20.77 -21.70 -15.06
CA ASP A 195 20.17 -20.92 -16.11
C ASP A 195 19.81 -19.58 -15.44
N GLY A 196 20.66 -18.58 -15.65
CA GLY A 196 20.42 -17.22 -15.16
C GLY A 196 19.13 -16.67 -15.75
N GLU A 197 17.99 -16.95 -15.11
CA GLU A 197 16.73 -16.26 -15.35
C GLU A 197 16.96 -14.82 -14.94
N THR A 198 17.25 -14.01 -15.95
CA THR A 198 17.34 -12.58 -15.84
C THR A 198 16.02 -12.07 -15.26
N ALA A 199 16.09 -11.53 -14.05
CA ALA A 199 14.90 -11.05 -13.37
C ALA A 199 14.43 -9.78 -14.10
N MET A 200 13.40 -9.92 -14.94
CA MET A 200 12.78 -8.78 -15.60
C MET A 200 12.12 -7.89 -14.54
N THR A 201 12.60 -6.66 -14.43
CA THR A 201 12.05 -5.64 -13.53
C THR A 201 11.33 -4.56 -14.34
N TYR A 202 10.27 -4.01 -13.75
CA TYR A 202 9.36 -3.09 -14.44
C TYR A 202 9.27 -1.80 -13.65
N ASN A 203 9.52 -0.68 -14.31
CA ASN A 203 9.34 0.65 -13.72
C ASN A 203 8.19 1.38 -14.40
N PHE A 204 7.22 1.82 -13.60
CA PHE A 204 6.03 2.50 -14.07
C PHE A 204 6.16 4.01 -13.86
N THR A 205 6.33 4.74 -14.94
CA THR A 205 6.38 6.21 -14.91
C THR A 205 5.07 6.80 -15.43
N ALA A 206 4.87 8.11 -15.29
CA ALA A 206 3.68 8.78 -15.82
C ALA A 206 3.52 8.73 -17.35
N LYS A 207 4.57 8.34 -18.10
CA LYS A 207 4.56 8.38 -19.58
C LYS A 207 4.77 7.02 -20.24
N MET A 208 5.51 6.13 -19.60
CA MET A 208 5.86 4.83 -20.18
C MET A 208 6.15 3.78 -19.10
N ILE A 209 6.04 2.52 -19.50
CA ILE A 209 6.56 1.35 -18.79
C ILE A 209 8.00 1.18 -19.26
N GLU A 210 8.96 1.11 -18.36
CA GLU A 210 10.35 0.79 -18.67
C GLU A 210 10.65 -0.64 -18.24
N LEU A 211 11.24 -1.41 -19.16
CA LEU A 211 11.62 -2.79 -18.93
C LEU A 211 13.12 -2.86 -18.68
N PHE A 212 13.49 -3.55 -17.62
CA PHE A 212 14.87 -3.77 -17.21
C PHE A 212 15.13 -5.26 -17.11
N GLU A 213 16.25 -5.68 -17.67
CA GLU A 213 16.80 -7.01 -17.51
C GLU A 213 18.03 -6.85 -16.60
N ASP A 214 17.95 -7.37 -15.37
CA ASP A 214 18.89 -7.08 -14.28
C ASP A 214 18.99 -5.57 -13.96
N GLU A 215 20.05 -4.90 -14.44
CA GLU A 215 20.27 -3.45 -14.28
C GLU A 215 20.24 -2.69 -15.62
N GLU A 216 20.04 -3.39 -16.76
CA GLU A 216 20.08 -2.78 -18.08
C GLU A 216 18.67 -2.55 -18.63
N LYS A 217 18.40 -1.32 -19.10
CA LYS A 217 17.11 -0.98 -19.71
C LYS A 217 17.01 -1.62 -21.09
N VAL A 218 16.21 -2.67 -21.20
CA VAL A 218 15.99 -3.43 -22.45
C VAL A 218 14.86 -2.87 -23.31
N GLY A 219 13.92 -2.14 -22.72
CA GLY A 219 12.77 -1.64 -23.47
C GLY A 219 12.00 -0.52 -22.79
N SER A 220 11.12 0.09 -23.56
CA SER A 220 10.14 1.02 -22.99
C SER A 220 8.91 1.18 -23.85
N VAL A 221 7.76 1.32 -23.19
CA VAL A 221 6.44 1.34 -23.82
C VAL A 221 5.64 2.53 -23.34
N PRO A 222 5.35 3.49 -24.22
CA PRO A 222 4.44 4.58 -23.89
C PRO A 222 3.05 4.06 -23.55
N TRP A 223 2.41 4.61 -22.50
CA TRP A 223 1.04 4.22 -22.14
C TRP A 223 0.05 4.46 -23.29
N GLY A 224 0.25 5.51 -24.08
CA GLY A 224 -0.59 5.86 -25.22
C GLY A 224 -0.44 4.95 -26.44
N ASP A 225 0.46 3.96 -26.41
CA ASP A 225 0.63 3.00 -27.49
C ASP A 225 -0.01 1.63 -27.15
N ILE A 226 -0.56 1.48 -25.95
CA ILE A 226 -1.21 0.24 -25.50
C ILE A 226 -2.64 0.18 -26.05
N VAL A 227 -2.93 -0.86 -26.82
CA VAL A 227 -4.24 -1.07 -27.47
C VAL A 227 -5.01 -2.26 -26.89
N ARG A 228 -4.33 -3.13 -26.14
CA ARG A 228 -4.95 -4.34 -25.60
C ARG A 228 -4.24 -4.79 -24.33
N VAL A 229 -5.05 -5.14 -23.34
CA VAL A 229 -4.63 -5.74 -22.07
C VAL A 229 -5.32 -7.09 -21.97
N ARG A 230 -4.55 -8.17 -21.94
CA ARG A 230 -5.08 -9.54 -21.76
C ARG A 230 -4.61 -10.06 -20.41
N VAL A 231 -5.49 -10.75 -19.71
CA VAL A 231 -5.15 -11.58 -18.55
C VAL A 231 -5.26 -13.04 -19.00
N SER A 232 -4.14 -13.74 -19.03
CA SER A 232 -4.06 -15.18 -19.31
C SER A 232 -3.52 -15.89 -18.08
N SER A 233 -3.66 -17.21 -18.02
CA SER A 233 -2.88 -18.02 -17.08
C SER A 233 -1.84 -18.83 -17.83
N TYR A 234 -0.61 -18.81 -17.34
CA TYR A 234 0.46 -19.70 -17.79
C TYR A 234 0.99 -20.44 -16.57
N ALA A 235 1.06 -21.77 -16.66
CA ALA A 235 1.50 -22.63 -15.57
C ALA A 235 0.73 -22.52 -14.23
N GLY A 236 -0.45 -21.88 -14.22
CA GLY A 236 -1.28 -21.69 -13.03
C GLY A 236 -1.23 -20.27 -12.45
N ASP A 237 -0.30 -19.43 -12.92
CA ASP A 237 -0.17 -18.04 -12.50
C ASP A 237 -0.82 -17.10 -13.51
N PRO A 238 -1.62 -16.11 -13.06
CA PRO A 238 -2.17 -15.11 -13.94
C PRO A 238 -1.03 -14.19 -14.45
N LEU A 239 -1.05 -13.86 -15.73
CA LEU A 239 -0.11 -12.97 -16.42
C LEU A 239 -0.90 -11.89 -17.16
N ILE A 240 -0.36 -10.68 -17.16
CA ILE A 240 -0.92 -9.58 -17.96
C ILE A 240 -0.08 -9.43 -19.23
N SER A 241 -0.70 -9.64 -20.38
CA SER A 241 -0.10 -9.34 -21.68
C SER A 241 -0.54 -7.95 -22.17
N LEU A 242 0.42 -7.06 -22.41
CA LEU A 242 0.22 -5.75 -23.04
C LEU A 242 0.74 -5.82 -24.49
N ASN A 243 -0.13 -5.60 -25.48
CA ASN A 243 0.29 -5.58 -26.89
C ASN A 243 1.01 -4.27 -27.24
N LEU A 244 2.07 -4.39 -28.04
CA LEU A 244 2.85 -3.27 -28.58
C LEU A 244 2.41 -2.89 -30.00
N PRO A 245 2.69 -1.65 -30.47
CA PRO A 245 2.39 -1.27 -31.85
C PRO A 245 3.23 -2.05 -32.88
N ASP A 246 2.67 -2.22 -34.09
CA ASP A 246 3.22 -2.99 -35.21
C ASP A 246 4.71 -2.71 -35.47
N GLY A 247 5.55 -3.76 -35.41
CA GLY A 247 6.97 -3.71 -35.83
C GLY A 247 8.01 -3.92 -34.74
N SER A 248 7.62 -4.37 -33.54
CA SER A 248 8.55 -4.83 -32.49
C SER A 248 8.73 -6.35 -32.55
N ASP A 249 9.94 -6.85 -32.26
CA ASP A 249 10.28 -8.28 -32.27
C ASP A 249 9.65 -9.06 -31.08
N HIS A 250 8.97 -8.36 -30.17
CA HIS A 250 8.19 -8.92 -29.06
C HIS A 250 6.73 -8.54 -29.27
N GLU A 251 5.87 -9.55 -29.52
CA GLU A 251 4.45 -9.33 -29.83
C GLU A 251 3.65 -8.86 -28.60
N GLU A 252 4.05 -9.26 -27.39
CA GLU A 252 3.36 -8.94 -26.14
C GLU A 252 4.37 -8.78 -24.98
N ILE A 253 4.11 -7.84 -24.07
CA ILE A 253 4.82 -7.74 -22.79
C ILE A 253 4.01 -8.48 -21.75
N GLU A 254 4.61 -9.51 -21.16
CA GLU A 254 4.06 -10.25 -20.05
C GLU A 254 4.51 -9.61 -18.74
N ILE A 255 3.55 -9.22 -17.89
CA ILE A 255 3.79 -8.70 -16.55
C ILE A 255 3.30 -9.75 -15.55
N PRO A 256 4.18 -10.27 -14.67
CA PRO A 256 3.80 -11.20 -13.60
C PRO A 256 2.75 -10.62 -12.67
N THR A 257 1.93 -11.46 -12.05
CA THR A 257 0.83 -10.96 -11.22
C THR A 257 1.20 -10.29 -9.92
N SER A 258 2.37 -10.60 -9.37
CA SER A 258 2.97 -9.81 -8.29
C SER A 258 3.10 -8.33 -8.67
N ILE A 259 3.40 -8.05 -9.93
CA ILE A 259 3.56 -6.70 -10.48
C ILE A 259 2.24 -6.17 -11.06
N ALA A 260 1.38 -7.06 -11.59
CA ALA A 260 0.00 -6.76 -11.97
C ALA A 260 -0.77 -6.05 -10.86
N ASN A 261 -0.51 -6.50 -9.63
CA ASN A 261 -1.18 -6.03 -8.45
C ASN A 261 -0.58 -4.71 -7.91
N SER A 262 0.43 -4.14 -8.58
CA SER A 262 1.06 -2.88 -8.18
C SER A 262 0.11 -1.69 -8.34
N ASN A 263 0.00 -0.88 -7.28
CA ASN A 263 -0.74 0.39 -7.29
C ASN A 263 -0.33 1.32 -8.44
N LYS A 264 0.96 1.34 -8.81
CA LYS A 264 1.45 2.16 -9.93
C LYS A 264 0.87 1.67 -11.27
N LEU A 265 0.88 0.36 -11.53
CA LEU A 265 0.32 -0.21 -12.76
C LEU A 265 -1.20 0.04 -12.87
N PHE A 266 -1.97 -0.26 -11.82
CA PHE A 266 -3.42 0.00 -11.82
C PHE A 266 -3.74 1.49 -11.99
N LYS A 267 -2.99 2.38 -11.34
CA LYS A 267 -3.16 3.84 -11.46
C LYS A 267 -3.00 4.31 -12.90
N TYR A 268 -2.09 3.71 -13.67
CA TYR A 268 -1.87 4.10 -15.07
C TYR A 268 -2.79 3.38 -16.05
N LEU A 269 -3.09 2.10 -15.83
CA LEU A 269 -4.12 1.39 -16.60
C LEU A 269 -5.49 2.07 -16.45
N GLY A 270 -5.82 2.56 -15.25
CA GLY A 270 -7.02 3.34 -14.97
C GLY A 270 -7.15 4.66 -15.75
N LYS A 271 -6.06 5.15 -16.35
CA LYS A 271 -6.06 6.34 -17.22
C LYS A 271 -6.28 6.01 -18.69
N LEU A 272 -6.21 4.74 -19.07
CA LEU A 272 -6.44 4.32 -20.45
C LEU A 272 -7.93 4.41 -20.79
N LYS A 273 -8.23 4.92 -21.98
CA LYS A 273 -9.61 5.05 -22.42
C LYS A 273 -10.15 3.65 -22.75
N GLY A 274 -11.35 3.32 -22.24
CA GLY A 274 -11.92 1.98 -22.41
C GLY A 274 -11.45 0.95 -21.38
N TRP A 275 -10.70 1.39 -20.36
CA TRP A 275 -10.36 0.56 -19.21
C TRP A 275 -11.61 0.15 -18.42
N ASP A 276 -11.73 -1.14 -18.13
CA ASP A 276 -12.79 -1.72 -17.32
C ASP A 276 -12.17 -2.37 -16.08
N LYS A 277 -12.26 -1.67 -14.95
CA LYS A 277 -11.66 -2.08 -13.67
C LYS A 277 -12.28 -3.37 -13.14
N ASP A 278 -13.58 -3.56 -13.33
CA ASP A 278 -14.32 -4.69 -12.76
C ASP A 278 -14.06 -5.95 -13.59
N ALA A 279 -14.09 -5.83 -14.92
CA ALA A 279 -13.72 -6.92 -15.82
C ALA A 279 -12.25 -7.35 -15.61
N PHE A 280 -11.36 -6.40 -15.30
CA PHE A 280 -9.96 -6.70 -15.02
C PHE A 280 -9.76 -7.45 -13.71
N LYS A 281 -10.43 -7.00 -12.65
CA LYS A 281 -10.42 -7.69 -11.36
C LYS A 281 -11.04 -9.08 -11.44
N GLU A 282 -12.12 -9.24 -12.19
CA GLU A 282 -12.75 -10.54 -12.43
C GLU A 282 -11.80 -11.49 -13.19
N ALA A 283 -11.09 -10.98 -14.20
CA ALA A 283 -10.12 -11.76 -14.95
C ALA A 283 -8.88 -12.15 -14.12
N LEU A 284 -8.39 -11.24 -13.27
CA LEU A 284 -7.31 -11.53 -12.32
C LEU A 284 -7.70 -12.57 -11.27
N ALA A 285 -8.95 -12.52 -10.80
CA ALA A 285 -9.47 -13.45 -9.78
C ALA A 285 -9.83 -14.84 -10.35
N ASN A 286 -9.95 -14.98 -11.68
CA ASN A 286 -10.39 -16.21 -12.32
C ASN A 286 -9.37 -16.71 -13.36
N THR A 287 -8.30 -17.33 -12.87
CA THR A 287 -7.19 -17.87 -13.68
C THR A 287 -7.59 -18.92 -14.71
N GLU A 288 -8.78 -19.52 -14.59
CA GLU A 288 -9.32 -20.48 -15.58
C GLU A 288 -10.01 -19.81 -16.78
N LYS A 289 -10.31 -18.49 -16.70
CA LYS A 289 -10.94 -17.73 -17.78
C LYS A 289 -9.97 -16.68 -18.33
N GLU A 290 -9.61 -16.82 -19.61
CA GLU A 290 -8.95 -15.74 -20.33
C GLU A 290 -9.86 -14.51 -20.41
N GLY A 291 -9.41 -13.40 -19.84
CA GLY A 291 -10.08 -12.10 -19.89
C GLY A 291 -9.34 -11.16 -20.83
N GLU A 292 -10.05 -10.55 -21.78
CA GLU A 292 -9.46 -9.59 -22.71
C GLU A 292 -10.14 -8.22 -22.55
N ILE A 293 -9.35 -7.20 -22.28
CA ILE A 293 -9.79 -5.81 -22.16
C ILE A 293 -9.18 -5.02 -23.30
N ILE A 294 -10.07 -4.46 -24.13
CA ILE A 294 -9.67 -3.62 -25.24
C ILE A 294 -9.60 -2.18 -24.74
N VAL A 295 -8.40 -1.62 -24.76
CA VAL A 295 -8.11 -0.24 -24.37
C VAL A 295 -7.69 0.57 -25.59
N TRP A 296 -7.80 1.89 -25.48
CA TRP A 296 -7.45 2.79 -26.58
C TRP A 296 -6.48 3.84 -26.05
N GLY A 297 -5.28 3.87 -26.66
CA GLY A 297 -4.32 4.94 -26.52
C GLY A 297 -4.74 6.24 -27.21
#